data_AF-A0A2A5FX91-F1
#
_entry.id   AF-A0A2A5FX91-F1
#
_cell.length_a   1.000
_cell.length_b   1.000
_cell.length_c   1.000
_cell.angle_alpha   90.00
_cell.angle_beta   90.00
_cell.angle_gamma   90.00
#
_symmetry.space_group_name_H-M   'P 1'
#
loop_
_entity.id
_entity.type
_entity.pdbx_description
1 polymer ?
#
loop_
_entity_poly.entity_id
_entity_poly.type
_entity_poly.pdbx_seq_one_letter_code
_entity_poly.pdbx_strand_id
1 'polypeptide(L)'
;MYLRIIKKLAGILLFYFLLSMLIANLFAAETMPSDISPSDTTILESSACVSCHEKQNSALVEDWQRSVHATADPMVNCVSCHGVLHKNMAAKARRDEICIDCHGGKKDPVVHSYSLSKHGTLMQLEKNTYDWTQALELANYRAPGCAYCHMHKNNHDVGTTVRHDLMSSLEVEDIHDNTRAVCQDCHSPRYITRLFENGEAMLEIARKKIREASSLIEQSEKLYSEAELEPARKQFEQMQHHFKNVHLGVGHQSPDYQWWHGQPALDGDLLRIKDSIGELHRLKK
;
A
#
# COMPACT_ATOMS: atom_id res chain seq x y z
N MET A 1 60.34 54.98 -4.74
CA MET A 1 60.04 54.39 -6.08
C MET A 1 59.23 53.09 -5.97
N TYR A 2 59.60 52.17 -5.09
CA TYR A 2 58.93 50.86 -4.87
C TYR A 2 57.42 50.93 -4.55
N LEU A 3 56.98 51.84 -3.68
CA LEU A 3 55.56 51.92 -3.25
C LEU A 3 54.58 52.26 -4.39
N ARG A 4 55.04 53.02 -5.39
CA ARG A 4 54.23 53.39 -6.57
C ARG A 4 54.03 52.22 -7.53
N ILE A 5 55.02 51.32 -7.59
CA ILE A 5 54.99 50.12 -8.46
C ILE A 5 54.03 49.09 -7.85
N ILE A 6 54.06 48.90 -6.54
CA ILE A 6 53.18 47.97 -5.82
C ILE A 6 51.70 48.39 -5.95
N LYS A 7 51.38 49.69 -5.81
CA LYS A 7 50.01 50.18 -5.99
C LYS A 7 49.49 50.01 -7.43
N LYS A 8 50.36 50.17 -8.44
CA LYS A 8 49.99 49.91 -9.84
C LYS A 8 49.76 48.42 -10.11
N LEU A 9 50.62 47.55 -9.58
CA LEU A 9 50.46 46.10 -9.71
C LEU A 9 49.19 45.59 -9.02
N ALA A 10 48.87 46.10 -7.83
CA ALA A 10 47.64 45.75 -7.11
C ALA A 10 46.38 46.19 -7.88
N GLY A 11 46.40 47.38 -8.49
CA GLY A 11 45.30 47.86 -9.34
C GLY A 11 45.09 47.01 -10.59
N ILE A 12 46.18 46.59 -11.24
CA ILE A 12 46.14 45.71 -12.42
C ILE A 12 45.61 44.33 -12.06
N LEU A 13 46.08 43.73 -10.96
CA LEU A 13 45.59 42.44 -10.45
C LEU A 13 44.11 42.49 -10.09
N LEU A 14 43.65 43.56 -9.44
CA LEU A 14 42.25 43.75 -9.10
C LEU A 14 41.38 43.91 -10.36
N PHE A 15 41.87 44.62 -11.37
CA PHE A 15 41.17 44.78 -12.65
C PHE A 15 41.03 43.44 -13.39
N TYR A 16 42.10 42.63 -13.48
CA TYR A 16 42.02 41.30 -14.09
C TYR A 16 41.15 40.33 -13.28
N PHE A 17 41.16 40.42 -11.95
CA PHE A 17 40.26 39.63 -11.10
C PHE A 17 38.79 39.98 -11.35
N LEU A 18 38.44 41.27 -11.37
CA LEU A 18 37.08 41.71 -11.65
C LEU A 18 36.65 41.39 -13.08
N LEU A 19 37.55 41.54 -14.06
CA LEU A 19 37.29 41.18 -15.46
C LEU A 19 37.06 39.66 -15.61
N SER A 20 37.82 38.82 -14.89
CA SER A 20 37.62 37.37 -14.87
C SER A 20 36.27 36.95 -14.26
N MET A 21 35.82 37.64 -13.20
CA MET A 21 34.49 37.40 -12.64
C MET A 21 33.36 37.85 -13.57
N LEU A 22 33.54 38.93 -14.32
CA LEU A 22 32.56 39.39 -15.30
C LEU A 22 32.44 38.39 -16.47
N ILE A 23 33.58 37.90 -16.97
CA ILE A 23 33.61 36.88 -18.03
C ILE A 23 33.01 35.55 -17.54
N ALA A 24 33.28 35.13 -16.31
CA ALA A 24 32.68 33.93 -15.73
C ALA A 24 31.14 34.03 -15.62
N ASN A 25 30.60 35.22 -15.30
CA ASN A 25 29.15 35.45 -15.27
C ASN A 25 28.52 35.49 -16.68
N LEU A 26 29.25 35.97 -17.69
CA LEU A 26 28.80 35.91 -19.09
C LEU A 26 28.70 34.47 -19.61
N PHE A 27 29.65 33.59 -19.25
CA PHE A 27 29.60 32.17 -19.61
C PHE A 27 28.60 31.35 -18.78
N ALA A 28 28.32 31.72 -17.53
CA ALA A 28 27.32 31.05 -16.71
C ALA A 28 25.87 31.27 -17.20
N ALA A 29 25.61 32.38 -17.89
CA ALA A 29 24.29 32.68 -18.45
C ALA A 29 23.95 31.84 -19.70
N GLU A 30 24.95 31.29 -20.40
CA GLU A 30 24.76 30.52 -21.64
C GLU A 30 24.65 29.00 -21.44
N THR A 31 24.86 28.48 -20.23
CA THR A 31 24.84 27.02 -19.96
C THR A 31 23.77 26.57 -18.98
N MET A 32 22.68 27.32 -18.82
CA MET A 32 21.45 26.76 -18.24
C MET A 32 20.78 25.91 -19.33
N PRO A 33 20.69 24.57 -19.19
CA PRO A 33 19.94 23.79 -20.16
C PRO A 33 18.47 24.18 -20.04
N SER A 34 17.97 24.93 -21.01
CA SER A 34 16.54 25.25 -21.15
C SER A 34 15.78 24.09 -21.79
N ASP A 35 16.09 22.85 -21.40
CA ASP A 35 15.36 21.66 -21.85
C ASP A 35 14.13 21.44 -20.95
N ILE A 36 13.21 22.42 -20.94
CA ILE A 36 11.84 22.17 -20.51
C ILE A 36 11.08 21.86 -21.79
N SER A 37 10.90 20.57 -22.09
CA SER A 37 9.95 20.14 -23.10
C SER A 37 8.56 20.68 -22.73
N PRO A 38 7.75 21.18 -23.69
CA PRO A 38 6.38 21.63 -23.42
C PRO A 38 5.50 20.59 -22.71
N SER A 39 5.86 19.29 -22.80
CA SER A 39 5.22 18.19 -22.10
C SER A 39 5.37 18.23 -20.57
N ASP A 40 6.38 18.92 -20.05
CA ASP A 40 6.74 18.86 -18.62
C ASP A 40 5.82 19.71 -17.73
N THR A 41 5.07 20.65 -18.33
CA THR A 41 4.12 21.52 -17.62
C THR A 41 2.67 21.32 -18.08
N THR A 42 2.44 20.39 -19.02
CA THR A 42 1.09 20.13 -19.53
C THR A 42 0.27 19.39 -18.48
N ILE A 43 -0.88 19.97 -18.11
CA ILE A 43 -1.87 19.35 -17.23
C ILE A 43 -2.69 18.37 -18.08
N LEU A 44 -2.70 17.11 -17.67
CA LEU A 44 -3.40 16.02 -18.34
C LEU A 44 -4.61 15.58 -17.54
N GLU A 45 -5.71 15.35 -18.24
CA GLU A 45 -6.90 14.66 -17.73
C GLU A 45 -6.74 13.14 -17.90
N SER A 46 -7.45 12.35 -17.10
CA SER A 46 -7.32 10.88 -17.13
C SER A 46 -7.63 10.25 -18.50
N SER A 47 -8.52 10.85 -19.31
CA SER A 47 -8.83 10.35 -20.65
C SER A 47 -7.64 10.49 -21.62
N ALA A 48 -6.81 11.51 -21.44
CA ALA A 48 -5.57 11.67 -22.20
C ALA A 48 -4.55 10.58 -21.82
N CYS A 49 -4.49 10.21 -20.53
CA CYS A 49 -3.67 9.09 -20.08
C CYS A 49 -4.09 7.78 -20.76
N VAL A 50 -5.37 7.42 -20.67
CA VAL A 50 -5.92 6.18 -21.26
C VAL A 50 -5.67 6.13 -22.76
N SER A 51 -6.09 7.15 -23.52
CA SER A 51 -5.99 7.15 -24.98
C SER A 51 -4.56 7.07 -25.53
N CYS A 52 -3.57 7.56 -24.79
CA CYS A 52 -2.16 7.43 -25.15
C CYS A 52 -1.59 6.08 -24.70
N HIS A 53 -1.83 5.70 -23.44
CA HIS A 53 -1.28 4.46 -22.89
C HIS A 53 -1.88 3.21 -23.51
N GLU A 54 -3.13 3.23 -23.99
CA GLU A 54 -3.70 2.15 -24.80
C GLU A 54 -2.84 1.85 -26.04
N LYS A 55 -2.26 2.89 -26.66
CA LYS A 55 -1.42 2.74 -27.85
C LYS A 55 0.00 2.32 -27.51
N GLN A 56 0.52 2.75 -26.36
CA GLN A 56 1.90 2.44 -25.96
C GLN A 56 2.00 1.07 -25.28
N ASN A 57 1.04 0.75 -24.44
CA ASN A 57 0.95 -0.48 -23.67
C ASN A 57 -0.50 -0.73 -23.24
N SER A 58 -1.27 -1.41 -24.09
CA SER A 58 -2.69 -1.70 -23.82
C SER A 58 -2.88 -2.54 -22.56
N ALA A 59 -1.95 -3.46 -22.27
CA ALA A 59 -2.03 -4.33 -21.09
C ALA A 59 -2.10 -3.53 -19.79
N LEU A 60 -1.36 -2.42 -19.66
CA LEU A 60 -1.44 -1.54 -18.48
C LEU A 60 -2.85 -0.98 -18.27
N VAL A 61 -3.49 -0.53 -19.37
CA VAL A 61 -4.83 0.04 -19.30
C VAL A 61 -5.86 -1.04 -19.02
N GLU A 62 -5.71 -2.21 -19.64
CA GLU A 62 -6.57 -3.37 -19.41
C GLU A 62 -6.47 -3.87 -17.96
N ASP A 63 -5.27 -3.90 -17.38
CA ASP A 63 -5.05 -4.22 -15.96
C ASP A 63 -5.81 -3.25 -15.05
N TRP A 64 -5.65 -1.94 -15.27
CA TRP A 64 -6.37 -0.93 -14.50
C TRP A 64 -7.90 -1.09 -14.67
N GLN A 65 -8.39 -1.32 -15.88
CA GLN A 65 -9.82 -1.50 -16.17
C GLN A 65 -10.44 -2.70 -15.45
N ARG A 66 -9.67 -3.78 -15.23
CA ARG A 66 -10.13 -4.95 -14.45
C ARG A 66 -10.06 -4.74 -12.95
N SER A 67 -9.24 -3.78 -12.50
CA SER A 67 -9.03 -3.53 -11.09
C SER A 67 -10.27 -2.97 -10.39
N VAL A 68 -10.35 -3.22 -9.08
CA VAL A 68 -11.37 -2.61 -8.21
C VAL A 68 -11.35 -1.08 -8.21
N HIS A 69 -10.21 -0.47 -8.58
CA HIS A 69 -10.07 0.98 -8.66
C HIS A 69 -10.82 1.59 -9.86
N ALA A 70 -10.88 0.88 -10.98
CA ALA A 70 -11.67 1.33 -12.14
C ALA A 70 -13.19 1.22 -11.89
N THR A 71 -13.61 0.28 -11.04
CA THR A 71 -15.03 0.05 -10.72
C THR A 71 -15.52 0.79 -9.46
N ALA A 72 -14.63 1.48 -8.74
CA ALA A 72 -14.99 2.23 -7.54
C ALA A 72 -15.89 3.44 -7.86
N ASP A 73 -16.63 3.91 -6.85
CA ASP A 73 -17.42 5.15 -6.95
C ASP A 73 -17.05 6.11 -5.80
N PRO A 74 -16.41 7.27 -6.08
CA PRO A 74 -15.95 7.69 -7.41
C PRO A 74 -14.77 6.84 -7.93
N MET A 75 -14.67 6.72 -9.25
CA MET A 75 -13.60 5.95 -9.92
C MET A 75 -12.20 6.49 -9.55
N VAL A 76 -11.30 5.58 -9.18
CA VAL A 76 -9.88 5.90 -8.95
C VAL A 76 -9.16 5.76 -10.28
N ASN A 77 -8.86 6.91 -10.89
CA ASN A 77 -8.35 7.00 -12.25
C ASN A 77 -6.83 7.25 -12.29
N CYS A 78 -6.24 7.39 -13.48
CA CYS A 78 -4.78 7.52 -13.62
C CYS A 78 -4.24 8.71 -12.82
N VAL A 79 -4.91 9.87 -12.90
CA VAL A 79 -4.44 11.10 -12.25
C VAL A 79 -4.65 11.07 -10.73
N SER A 80 -5.51 10.20 -10.21
CA SER A 80 -5.68 9.99 -8.76
C SER A 80 -4.37 9.57 -8.10
N CYS A 81 -3.59 8.70 -8.75
CA CYS A 81 -2.32 8.19 -8.20
C CYS A 81 -1.10 8.91 -8.79
N HIS A 82 -1.09 9.11 -10.10
CA HIS A 82 0.05 9.66 -10.84
C HIS A 82 0.09 11.19 -10.81
N GLY A 83 -1.04 11.85 -10.55
CA GLY A 83 -1.19 13.29 -10.70
C GLY A 83 -1.34 13.73 -12.15
N VAL A 84 -1.36 15.04 -12.36
CA VAL A 84 -1.73 15.66 -13.65
C VAL A 84 -0.54 16.01 -14.55
N LEU A 85 0.69 15.83 -14.07
CA LEU A 85 1.90 16.18 -14.82
C LEU A 85 2.62 14.90 -15.26
N HIS A 86 2.97 14.80 -16.55
CA HIS A 86 3.60 13.60 -17.11
C HIS A 86 4.99 13.30 -16.52
N LYS A 87 5.74 14.32 -16.10
CA LYS A 87 7.10 14.16 -15.59
C LYS A 87 7.11 13.55 -14.19
N ASN A 88 7.92 12.50 -13.98
CA ASN A 88 8.15 11.83 -12.69
C ASN A 88 6.87 11.32 -11.97
N MET A 89 5.75 11.20 -12.68
CA MET A 89 4.49 10.79 -12.06
C MET A 89 4.52 9.38 -11.47
N ALA A 90 5.24 8.44 -12.10
CA ALA A 90 5.42 7.09 -11.57
C ALA A 90 6.17 7.12 -10.22
N ALA A 91 7.22 7.93 -10.11
CA ALA A 91 7.98 8.05 -8.87
C ALA A 91 7.14 8.61 -7.71
N LYS A 92 6.16 9.48 -8.00
CA LYS A 92 5.18 9.94 -7.00
C LYS A 92 4.21 8.82 -6.63
N ALA A 93 3.62 8.14 -7.61
CA ALA A 93 2.63 7.08 -7.42
C ALA A 93 3.16 5.87 -6.63
N ARG A 94 4.47 5.61 -6.66
CA ARG A 94 5.11 4.51 -5.92
C ARG A 94 5.15 4.70 -4.41
N ARG A 95 4.86 5.90 -3.91
CA ARG A 95 4.97 6.24 -2.48
C ARG A 95 3.69 5.88 -1.73
N ASP A 96 3.85 5.29 -0.54
CA ASP A 96 2.73 4.81 0.28
C ASP A 96 1.69 5.90 0.59
N GLU A 97 2.08 7.17 0.68
CA GLU A 97 1.17 8.29 0.96
C GLU A 97 -0.01 8.34 -0.04
N ILE A 98 0.22 8.01 -1.31
CA ILE A 98 -0.81 7.99 -2.35
C ILE A 98 -1.93 6.99 -2.03
N CYS A 99 -1.57 5.83 -1.45
CA CYS A 99 -2.53 4.81 -1.06
C CYS A 99 -3.24 5.19 0.25
N ILE A 100 -2.48 5.73 1.21
CA ILE A 100 -2.95 6.02 2.56
C ILE A 100 -4.07 7.06 2.57
N ASP A 101 -4.02 8.04 1.66
CA ASP A 101 -5.01 9.13 1.57
C ASP A 101 -6.44 8.61 1.31
N CYS A 102 -6.59 7.49 0.59
CA CYS A 102 -7.89 6.87 0.31
C CYS A 102 -8.17 5.64 1.19
N HIS A 103 -7.15 4.87 1.57
CA HIS A 103 -7.31 3.67 2.41
C HIS A 103 -7.46 4.01 3.90
N GLY A 104 -8.32 4.98 4.22
CA GLY A 104 -8.75 5.33 5.58
C GLY A 104 -7.67 5.96 6.48
N GLY A 105 -6.49 6.28 5.93
CA GLY A 105 -5.41 6.91 6.67
C GLY A 105 -4.69 5.96 7.63
N LYS A 106 -3.72 6.50 8.38
CA LYS A 106 -2.80 5.72 9.24
C LYS A 106 -3.45 4.88 10.34
N LYS A 107 -4.71 5.16 10.69
CA LYS A 107 -5.44 4.45 11.74
C LYS A 107 -6.37 3.38 11.20
N ASP A 108 -6.67 3.40 9.90
CA ASP A 108 -7.49 2.37 9.29
C ASP A 108 -6.77 1.02 9.35
N PRO A 109 -7.49 -0.08 9.64
CA PRO A 109 -6.90 -1.42 9.72
C PRO A 109 -5.98 -1.80 8.55
N VAL A 110 -6.34 -1.44 7.32
CA VAL A 110 -5.54 -1.79 6.13
C VAL A 110 -4.15 -1.16 6.21
N VAL A 111 -4.09 0.15 6.41
CA VAL A 111 -2.82 0.89 6.49
C VAL A 111 -2.09 0.58 7.79
N HIS A 112 -2.80 0.56 8.90
CA HIS A 112 -2.21 0.40 10.22
C HIS A 112 -1.52 -0.96 10.35
N SER A 113 -2.18 -2.04 9.90
CA SER A 113 -1.58 -3.39 9.90
C SER A 113 -0.26 -3.43 9.12
N TYR A 114 -0.22 -2.90 7.90
CA TYR A 114 1.04 -2.81 7.14
C TYR A 114 2.07 -1.92 7.84
N SER A 115 1.68 -0.75 8.35
CA SER A 115 2.60 0.20 8.98
C SER A 115 3.33 -0.37 10.21
N LEU A 116 2.69 -1.29 10.92
CA LEU A 116 3.24 -1.98 12.09
C LEU A 116 3.99 -3.28 11.75
N SER A 117 3.98 -3.68 10.48
CA SER A 117 4.80 -4.80 10.01
C SER A 117 6.29 -4.40 9.96
N LYS A 118 7.16 -5.41 9.80
CA LYS A 118 8.60 -5.16 9.56
C LYS A 118 8.83 -4.37 8.27
N HIS A 119 8.06 -4.66 7.21
CA HIS A 119 8.16 -3.93 5.94
C HIS A 119 7.74 -2.48 6.11
N GLY A 120 6.58 -2.22 6.72
CA GLY A 120 6.09 -0.85 6.94
C GLY A 120 7.00 -0.04 7.85
N THR A 121 7.62 -0.66 8.86
CA THR A 121 8.60 0.01 9.73
C THR A 121 9.85 0.40 8.94
N LEU A 122 10.43 -0.52 8.17
CA LEU A 122 11.61 -0.24 7.34
C LEU A 122 11.31 0.80 6.28
N MET A 123 10.15 0.72 5.61
CA MET A 123 9.71 1.69 4.63
C MET A 123 9.62 3.10 5.23
N GLN A 124 9.03 3.25 6.42
CA GLN A 124 8.96 4.55 7.10
C GLN A 124 10.34 5.15 7.42
N LEU A 125 11.30 4.30 7.79
CA LEU A 125 12.66 4.73 8.13
C LEU A 125 13.50 5.08 6.88
N GLU A 126 13.30 4.35 5.78
CA GLU A 126 14.20 4.37 4.62
C GLU A 126 13.59 5.06 3.38
N LYS A 127 12.31 5.46 3.40
CA LYS A 127 11.64 6.08 2.23
C LYS A 127 12.35 7.30 1.65
N ASN A 128 13.10 8.04 2.46
CA ASN A 128 13.84 9.22 2.01
C ASN A 128 15.22 8.88 1.41
N THR A 129 15.68 7.62 1.51
CA THR A 129 16.94 7.16 0.93
C THR A 129 16.75 6.45 -0.42
N TYR A 130 15.52 6.10 -0.78
CA TYR A 130 15.23 5.37 -2.01
C TYR A 130 15.20 6.26 -3.25
N ASP A 131 15.68 5.69 -4.37
CA ASP A 131 15.45 6.24 -5.70
C ASP A 131 14.05 5.80 -6.19
N TRP A 132 13.10 6.70 -6.07
CA TRP A 132 11.71 6.46 -6.47
C TRP A 132 11.52 6.31 -7.98
N THR A 133 12.56 6.56 -8.80
CA THR A 133 12.49 6.36 -10.26
C THR A 133 12.65 4.90 -10.66
N GLN A 134 13.20 4.05 -9.79
CA GLN A 134 13.38 2.62 -10.06
C GLN A 134 12.07 1.83 -10.17
N ALA A 135 12.09 0.75 -10.95
CA ALA A 135 10.91 -0.09 -11.16
C ALA A 135 10.53 -0.86 -9.88
N LEU A 136 9.24 -1.20 -9.75
CA LEU A 136 8.68 -1.97 -8.62
C LEU A 136 8.97 -3.48 -8.75
N GLU A 137 10.25 -3.83 -8.89
CA GLU A 137 10.73 -5.19 -9.06
C GLU A 137 12.22 -5.31 -8.70
N LEU A 138 12.75 -6.54 -8.71
CA LEU A 138 14.18 -6.84 -8.59
C LEU A 138 14.83 -6.33 -7.29
N ALA A 139 14.04 -6.20 -6.22
CA ALA A 139 14.49 -5.67 -4.94
C ALA A 139 15.11 -4.27 -5.05
N ASN A 140 14.68 -3.45 -6.02
CA ASN A 140 15.08 -2.04 -6.14
C ASN A 140 14.76 -1.23 -4.86
N TYR A 141 13.82 -1.72 -4.05
CA TYR A 141 13.49 -1.19 -2.74
C TYR A 141 13.77 -2.26 -1.70
N ARG A 142 14.58 -1.93 -0.68
CA ARG A 142 14.95 -2.88 0.38
C ARG A 142 13.74 -3.35 1.18
N ALA A 143 12.80 -2.45 1.45
CA ALA A 143 11.51 -2.76 2.04
C ALA A 143 10.41 -2.47 1.01
N PRO A 144 9.45 -3.38 0.81
CA PRO A 144 8.36 -3.15 -0.14
C PRO A 144 7.32 -2.19 0.45
N GLY A 145 6.91 -1.21 -0.37
CA GLY A 145 5.77 -0.33 -0.12
C GLY A 145 4.44 -0.93 -0.59
N CYS A 146 3.34 -0.19 -0.39
CA CYS A 146 2.01 -0.55 -0.90
C CYS A 146 2.05 -0.86 -2.39
N ALA A 147 2.61 0.09 -3.18
CA ALA A 147 2.71 -0.05 -4.63
C ALA A 147 3.63 -1.21 -5.03
N TYR A 148 4.73 -1.45 -4.30
CA TYR A 148 5.65 -2.54 -4.63
C TYR A 148 4.97 -3.90 -4.62
N CYS A 149 4.15 -4.17 -3.61
CA CYS A 149 3.42 -5.43 -3.51
C CYS A 149 2.22 -5.49 -4.44
N HIS A 150 1.37 -4.45 -4.43
CA HIS A 150 0.09 -4.49 -5.14
C HIS A 150 0.17 -4.12 -6.62
N MET A 151 1.29 -3.55 -7.06
CA MET A 151 1.54 -3.12 -8.44
C MET A 151 2.91 -3.59 -8.96
N HIS A 152 3.36 -4.75 -8.46
CA HIS A 152 4.64 -5.36 -8.82
C HIS A 152 4.77 -5.53 -10.35
N LYS A 153 5.95 -5.23 -10.91
CA LYS A 153 6.21 -5.30 -12.36
C LYS A 153 5.23 -4.51 -13.23
N ASN A 154 4.80 -3.34 -12.74
CA ASN A 154 3.85 -2.44 -13.41
C ASN A 154 2.45 -3.02 -13.62
N ASN A 155 2.07 -4.07 -12.88
CA ASN A 155 0.69 -4.56 -12.86
C ASN A 155 -0.23 -3.48 -12.28
N HIS A 156 -1.25 -3.06 -13.02
CA HIS A 156 -2.22 -2.06 -12.55
C HIS A 156 -3.54 -2.68 -12.04
N ASP A 157 -3.64 -4.01 -12.02
CA ASP A 157 -4.71 -4.75 -11.39
C ASP A 157 -4.37 -5.02 -9.92
N VAL A 158 -4.66 -4.02 -9.07
CA VAL A 158 -4.38 -4.06 -7.63
C VAL A 158 -5.09 -5.19 -6.88
N GLY A 159 -6.09 -5.84 -7.50
CA GLY A 159 -6.81 -6.97 -6.91
C GLY A 159 -6.02 -8.29 -6.95
N THR A 160 -5.04 -8.41 -7.85
CA THR A 160 -4.28 -9.66 -8.13
C THR A 160 -3.40 -10.17 -6.98
N THR A 161 -3.30 -9.40 -5.89
CA THR A 161 -2.55 -9.75 -4.67
C THR A 161 -3.39 -9.59 -3.40
N VAL A 162 -4.68 -9.30 -3.53
CA VAL A 162 -5.59 -9.05 -2.40
C VAL A 162 -6.57 -10.20 -2.27
N ARG A 163 -6.46 -10.97 -1.17
CA ARG A 163 -7.38 -12.06 -0.88
C ARG A 163 -8.60 -11.59 -0.09
N HIS A 164 -9.77 -12.12 -0.44
CA HIS A 164 -11.00 -12.04 0.35
C HIS A 164 -11.64 -13.43 0.56
N ASP A 165 -12.58 -13.54 1.50
CA ASP A 165 -13.11 -14.83 1.96
C ASP A 165 -14.02 -15.56 0.96
N LEU A 166 -14.59 -14.83 0.01
CA LEU A 166 -15.52 -15.38 -0.98
C LEU A 166 -14.82 -16.00 -2.21
N MET A 167 -13.48 -16.03 -2.23
CA MET A 167 -12.71 -16.54 -3.37
C MET A 167 -12.74 -18.08 -3.42
N SER A 168 -12.80 -18.61 -4.64
CA SER A 168 -12.58 -20.03 -4.92
C SER A 168 -11.14 -20.43 -4.67
N SER A 169 -10.89 -21.74 -4.57
CA SER A 169 -9.52 -22.26 -4.37
C SER A 169 -8.59 -21.93 -5.54
N LEU A 170 -9.11 -21.83 -6.76
CA LEU A 170 -8.33 -21.45 -7.94
C LEU A 170 -7.90 -19.98 -7.85
N GLU A 171 -8.83 -19.08 -7.53
CA GLU A 171 -8.52 -17.67 -7.35
C GLU A 171 -7.51 -17.43 -6.22
N VAL A 172 -7.61 -18.20 -5.12
CA VAL A 172 -6.61 -18.13 -4.03
C VAL A 172 -5.22 -18.57 -4.50
N GLU A 173 -5.12 -19.59 -5.36
CA GLU A 173 -3.83 -20.03 -5.90
C GLU A 173 -3.21 -18.96 -6.81
N ASP A 174 -4.02 -18.32 -7.66
CA ASP A 174 -3.56 -17.20 -8.50
C ASP A 174 -3.02 -16.04 -7.66
N ILE A 175 -3.71 -15.68 -6.56
CA ILE A 175 -3.23 -14.67 -5.60
C ILE A 175 -1.89 -15.11 -4.98
N HIS A 176 -1.75 -16.39 -4.61
CA HIS A 176 -0.51 -16.90 -4.04
C HIS A 176 0.65 -16.84 -5.03
N ASP A 177 0.41 -17.18 -6.30
CA ASP A 177 1.43 -17.12 -7.35
C ASP A 177 1.89 -15.69 -7.60
N ASN A 178 0.95 -14.75 -7.73
CA ASN A 178 1.25 -13.33 -7.89
C ASN A 178 2.03 -12.79 -6.68
N THR A 179 1.58 -13.12 -5.46
CA THR A 179 2.24 -12.68 -4.22
C THR A 179 3.63 -13.31 -4.08
N ARG A 180 3.80 -14.58 -4.48
CA ARG A 180 5.10 -15.28 -4.45
C ARG A 180 6.10 -14.59 -5.35
N ALA A 181 5.68 -14.13 -6.54
CA ALA A 181 6.54 -13.39 -7.45
C ALA A 181 7.10 -12.12 -6.78
N VAL A 182 6.27 -11.36 -6.05
CA VAL A 182 6.71 -10.20 -5.27
C VAL A 182 7.73 -10.62 -4.20
N CYS A 183 7.40 -11.62 -3.39
CA CYS A 183 8.22 -12.00 -2.25
C CYS A 183 9.60 -12.55 -2.67
N GLN A 184 9.69 -13.19 -3.85
CA GLN A 184 10.91 -13.82 -4.36
C GLN A 184 12.00 -12.83 -4.74
N ASP A 185 11.67 -11.55 -4.94
CA ASP A 185 12.69 -10.51 -5.13
C ASP A 185 13.65 -10.41 -3.93
N CYS A 186 13.16 -10.65 -2.71
CA CYS A 186 13.92 -10.45 -1.47
C CYS A 186 14.05 -11.70 -0.59
N HIS A 187 13.17 -12.69 -0.73
CA HIS A 187 13.08 -13.83 0.17
C HIS A 187 13.27 -15.17 -0.54
N SER A 188 13.89 -16.13 0.17
CA SER A 188 14.04 -17.48 -0.35
C SER A 188 12.68 -18.18 -0.56
N PRO A 189 12.53 -19.03 -1.59
CA PRO A 189 11.30 -19.77 -1.84
C PRO A 189 10.81 -20.57 -0.62
N ARG A 190 11.73 -21.21 0.13
CA ARG A 190 11.40 -21.97 1.33
C ARG A 190 10.76 -21.10 2.42
N TYR A 191 11.28 -19.89 2.63
CA TYR A 191 10.70 -18.96 3.59
C TYR A 191 9.27 -18.58 3.19
N ILE A 192 9.06 -18.28 1.91
CA ILE A 192 7.77 -17.86 1.37
C ILE A 192 6.73 -18.99 1.50
N THR A 193 7.08 -20.22 1.11
CA THR A 193 6.21 -21.38 1.29
C THR A 193 5.80 -21.54 2.75
N ARG A 194 6.76 -21.46 3.67
CA ARG A 194 6.45 -21.60 5.10
C ARG A 194 5.57 -20.46 5.61
N LEU A 195 5.74 -19.26 5.08
CA LEU A 195 4.94 -18.10 5.42
C LEU A 195 3.46 -18.30 5.04
N PHE A 196 3.19 -18.78 3.82
CA PHE A 196 1.83 -19.06 3.36
C PHE A 196 1.18 -20.20 4.15
N GLU A 197 1.92 -21.29 4.41
CA GLU A 197 1.41 -22.39 5.25
C GLU A 197 0.99 -21.91 6.65
N ASN A 198 1.82 -21.08 7.28
CA ASN A 198 1.50 -20.50 8.58
C ASN A 198 0.29 -19.57 8.49
N GLY A 199 0.21 -18.76 7.43
CA GLY A 199 -0.93 -17.90 7.13
C GLY A 199 -2.24 -18.68 7.04
N GLU A 200 -2.28 -19.74 6.24
CA GLU A 200 -3.47 -20.59 6.11
C GLU A 200 -3.85 -21.24 7.44
N ALA A 201 -2.88 -21.74 8.20
CA ALA A 201 -3.16 -22.31 9.51
C ALA A 201 -3.79 -21.27 10.46
N MET A 202 -3.33 -20.02 10.44
CA MET A 202 -3.90 -18.94 11.24
C MET A 202 -5.31 -18.57 10.78
N LEU A 203 -5.55 -18.47 9.47
CA LEU A 203 -6.87 -18.20 8.93
C LEU A 203 -7.84 -19.34 9.27
N GLU A 204 -7.42 -20.60 9.21
CA GLU A 204 -8.27 -21.73 9.59
C GLU A 204 -8.65 -21.72 11.07
N ILE A 205 -7.74 -21.32 11.96
CA ILE A 205 -8.07 -21.12 13.38
C ILE A 205 -9.16 -20.04 13.52
N ALA A 206 -9.04 -18.93 12.81
CA ALA A 206 -10.03 -17.86 12.85
C ALA A 206 -11.39 -18.32 12.28
N ARG A 207 -11.39 -19.03 11.13
CA ARG A 207 -12.60 -19.60 10.52
C ARG A 207 -13.31 -20.60 11.44
N LYS A 208 -12.58 -21.40 12.23
CA LYS A 208 -13.19 -22.28 13.24
C LYS A 208 -14.01 -21.49 14.26
N LYS A 209 -13.48 -20.37 14.76
CA LYS A 209 -14.19 -19.49 15.72
C LYS A 209 -15.44 -18.88 15.09
N ILE A 210 -15.36 -18.42 13.85
CA ILE A 210 -16.50 -17.87 13.10
C ILE A 210 -17.59 -18.93 12.90
N ARG A 211 -17.22 -20.15 12.47
CA ARG A 211 -18.17 -21.27 12.31
C ARG A 211 -18.84 -21.63 13.64
N GLU A 212 -18.09 -21.66 14.73
CA GLU A 212 -18.65 -21.94 16.06
C GLU A 212 -19.66 -20.87 16.48
N ALA A 213 -19.32 -19.58 16.37
CA ALA A 213 -20.23 -18.49 16.68
C ALA A 213 -21.51 -18.53 15.82
N SER A 214 -21.36 -18.72 14.51
CA SER A 214 -22.48 -18.84 13.58
C SER A 214 -23.41 -20.00 13.95
N SER A 215 -22.84 -21.16 14.27
CA SER A 215 -23.62 -22.34 14.64
C SER A 215 -24.36 -22.16 15.97
N LEU A 216 -23.73 -21.49 16.95
CA LEU A 216 -24.38 -21.19 18.23
C LEU A 216 -25.59 -20.28 18.05
N ILE A 217 -25.48 -19.25 17.22
CA ILE A 217 -26.58 -18.33 16.92
C ILE A 217 -27.71 -19.07 16.21
N GLU A 218 -27.40 -19.80 15.13
CA GLU A 218 -28.38 -20.57 14.35
C GLU A 218 -29.15 -21.59 15.21
N GLN A 219 -28.46 -22.31 16.09
CA GLN A 219 -29.11 -23.26 16.99
C GLN A 219 -30.05 -22.56 17.99
N SER A 220 -29.69 -21.35 18.42
CA SER A 220 -30.43 -20.56 19.40
C SER A 220 -31.69 -19.90 18.82
N GLU A 221 -31.75 -19.69 17.50
CA GLU A 221 -32.94 -19.16 16.79
C GLU A 221 -34.19 -20.03 16.97
N LYS A 222 -34.01 -21.33 17.26
CA LYS A 222 -35.12 -22.25 17.54
C LYS A 222 -35.72 -22.05 18.93
N LEU A 223 -34.99 -21.38 19.83
CA LEU A 223 -35.29 -21.30 21.26
C LEU A 223 -35.62 -19.89 21.72
N TYR A 224 -35.13 -18.86 21.04
CA TYR A 224 -35.26 -17.46 21.46
C TYR A 224 -35.72 -16.60 20.29
N SER A 225 -36.44 -15.52 20.62
CA SER A 225 -36.87 -14.53 19.65
C SER A 225 -35.68 -13.74 19.09
N GLU A 226 -35.91 -13.10 17.94
CA GLU A 226 -34.91 -12.22 17.32
C GLU A 226 -34.44 -11.11 18.27
N ALA A 227 -35.38 -10.49 19.02
CA ALA A 227 -35.06 -9.44 19.98
C ALA A 227 -34.17 -9.94 21.14
N GLU A 228 -34.34 -11.18 21.58
CA GLU A 228 -33.50 -11.79 22.62
C GLU A 228 -32.08 -12.09 22.08
N LEU A 229 -31.95 -12.47 20.80
CA LEU A 229 -30.66 -12.80 20.18
C LEU A 229 -29.89 -11.59 19.64
N GLU A 230 -30.50 -10.41 19.62
CA GLU A 230 -29.91 -9.17 19.10
C GLU A 230 -28.50 -8.88 19.67
N PRO A 231 -28.23 -9.01 21.00
CA PRO A 231 -26.89 -8.81 21.52
C PRO A 231 -25.84 -9.76 20.92
N ALA A 232 -26.21 -11.03 20.71
CA ALA A 232 -25.33 -12.03 20.12
C ALA A 232 -25.07 -11.75 18.63
N ARG A 233 -26.10 -11.35 17.87
CA ARG A 233 -25.96 -10.98 16.45
C ARG A 233 -25.08 -9.77 16.26
N LYS A 234 -25.30 -8.70 17.03
CA LYS A 234 -24.45 -7.51 16.98
C LYS A 234 -22.99 -7.82 17.33
N GLN A 235 -22.77 -8.71 18.31
CA GLN A 235 -21.42 -9.15 18.63
C GLN A 235 -20.80 -9.97 17.49
N PHE A 236 -21.59 -10.77 16.78
CA PHE A 236 -21.13 -11.52 15.61
C PHE A 236 -20.77 -10.62 14.42
N GLU A 237 -21.47 -9.51 14.22
CA GLU A 237 -21.08 -8.49 13.24
C GLU A 237 -19.71 -7.88 13.57
N GLN A 238 -19.46 -7.54 14.84
CA GLN A 238 -18.13 -7.10 15.29
C GLN A 238 -17.06 -8.18 15.08
N MET A 239 -17.44 -9.45 15.27
CA MET A 239 -16.54 -10.59 15.05
C MET A 239 -16.07 -10.69 13.60
N GLN A 240 -16.91 -10.32 12.61
CA GLN A 240 -16.50 -10.26 11.21
C GLN A 240 -15.41 -9.20 10.99
N HIS A 241 -15.44 -8.07 11.71
CA HIS A 241 -14.38 -7.06 11.64
C HIS A 241 -13.04 -7.59 12.17
N HIS A 242 -13.05 -8.27 13.33
CA HIS A 242 -11.82 -8.88 13.85
C HIS A 242 -11.35 -10.06 13.00
N PHE A 243 -12.25 -10.75 12.28
CA PHE A 243 -11.86 -11.76 11.31
C PHE A 243 -11.09 -11.15 10.13
N LYS A 244 -11.59 -10.04 9.58
CA LYS A 244 -10.87 -9.24 8.57
C LYS A 244 -9.50 -8.79 9.08
N ASN A 245 -9.36 -8.44 10.36
CA ASN A 245 -8.07 -8.08 10.93
C ASN A 245 -7.06 -9.24 10.89
N VAL A 246 -7.48 -10.49 11.08
CA VAL A 246 -6.58 -11.65 10.92
C VAL A 246 -6.11 -11.77 9.47
N HIS A 247 -7.00 -11.56 8.49
CA HIS A 247 -6.62 -11.51 7.07
C HIS A 247 -5.56 -10.44 6.81
N LEU A 248 -5.75 -9.23 7.34
CA LEU A 248 -4.77 -8.15 7.22
C LEU A 248 -3.46 -8.50 7.93
N GLY A 249 -3.53 -9.13 9.09
CA GLY A 249 -2.35 -9.60 9.83
C GLY A 249 -1.53 -10.62 9.05
N VAL A 250 -2.19 -11.58 8.42
CA VAL A 250 -1.55 -12.59 7.56
C VAL A 250 -1.03 -11.95 6.28
N GLY A 251 -1.83 -11.14 5.58
CA GLY A 251 -1.42 -10.51 4.32
C GLY A 251 -0.26 -9.53 4.48
N HIS A 252 -0.35 -8.64 5.46
CA HIS A 252 0.67 -7.62 5.70
C HIS A 252 1.79 -8.06 6.63
N GLN A 253 1.78 -9.31 7.11
CA GLN A 253 2.78 -9.83 8.04
C GLN A 253 2.92 -8.95 9.30
N SER A 254 1.76 -8.59 9.86
CA SER A 254 1.63 -7.68 11.00
C SER A 254 1.36 -8.47 12.28
N PRO A 255 2.33 -8.61 13.20
CA PRO A 255 2.13 -9.36 14.44
C PRO A 255 0.95 -8.85 15.25
N ASP A 256 0.74 -7.53 15.31
CA ASP A 256 -0.35 -6.95 16.10
C ASP A 256 -1.73 -7.32 15.54
N TYR A 257 -1.87 -7.48 14.23
CA TYR A 257 -3.13 -7.89 13.59
C TYR A 257 -3.31 -9.41 13.49
N GLN A 258 -2.21 -10.14 13.47
CA GLN A 258 -2.22 -11.59 13.67
C GLN A 258 -2.66 -11.95 15.09
N TRP A 259 -2.29 -11.11 16.04
CA TRP A 259 -2.56 -11.31 17.44
C TRP A 259 -3.50 -10.23 17.99
N TRP A 260 -3.04 -9.18 18.68
CA TRP A 260 -3.85 -8.34 19.57
C TRP A 260 -5.17 -7.84 18.95
N HIS A 261 -5.16 -7.45 17.67
CA HIS A 261 -6.33 -6.97 16.93
C HIS A 261 -7.08 -8.05 16.13
N GLY A 262 -6.56 -9.28 16.10
CA GLY A 262 -7.09 -10.43 15.37
C GLY A 262 -7.47 -11.59 16.29
N GLN A 263 -6.56 -12.57 16.50
CA GLN A 263 -6.92 -13.86 17.10
C GLN A 263 -7.55 -13.77 18.51
N PRO A 264 -6.97 -13.06 19.51
CA PRO A 264 -7.58 -12.91 20.82
C PRO A 264 -8.82 -12.01 20.79
N ALA A 265 -8.91 -11.07 19.84
CA ALA A 265 -10.12 -10.27 19.66
C ALA A 265 -11.30 -11.16 19.24
N LEU A 266 -11.08 -12.09 18.31
CA LEU A 266 -12.04 -13.13 17.93
C LEU A 266 -12.42 -14.05 19.10
N ASP A 267 -11.45 -14.43 19.93
CA ASP A 267 -11.75 -15.23 21.14
C ASP A 267 -12.67 -14.45 22.09
N GLY A 268 -12.39 -13.16 22.27
CA GLY A 268 -13.23 -12.26 23.06
C GLY A 268 -14.66 -12.13 22.51
N ASP A 269 -14.82 -12.02 21.19
CA ASP A 269 -16.15 -11.96 20.57
C ASP A 269 -16.93 -13.25 20.77
N LEU A 270 -16.28 -14.40 20.53
CA LEU A 270 -16.91 -15.70 20.70
C LEU A 270 -17.35 -15.93 22.15
N LEU A 271 -16.54 -15.52 23.13
CA LEU A 271 -16.89 -15.60 24.55
C LEU A 271 -18.11 -14.72 24.87
N ARG A 272 -18.18 -13.48 24.34
CA ARG A 272 -19.34 -12.59 24.53
C ARG A 272 -20.62 -13.13 23.90
N ILE A 273 -20.51 -13.76 22.72
CA ILE A 273 -21.65 -14.43 22.07
C ILE A 273 -22.15 -15.58 22.93
N LYS A 274 -21.25 -16.44 23.40
CA LYS A 274 -21.56 -17.57 24.29
C LYS A 274 -22.22 -17.11 25.58
N ASP A 275 -21.69 -16.05 26.19
CA ASP A 275 -22.23 -15.50 27.44
C ASP A 275 -23.65 -14.94 27.24
N SER A 276 -23.86 -14.17 26.17
CA SER A 276 -25.18 -13.61 25.83
C SER A 276 -26.24 -14.71 25.66
N ILE A 277 -25.93 -15.76 24.93
CA ILE A 277 -26.83 -16.91 24.75
C ILE A 277 -26.99 -17.71 26.06
N GLY A 278 -25.89 -17.86 26.82
CA GLY A 278 -25.88 -18.55 28.11
C GLY A 278 -26.77 -17.88 29.16
N GLU A 279 -26.83 -16.55 29.18
CA GLU A 279 -27.71 -15.76 30.04
C GLU A 279 -29.18 -16.06 29.73
N LEU A 280 -29.57 -16.06 28.44
CA LEU A 280 -30.93 -16.41 28.03
C LEU A 280 -31.33 -17.81 28.50
N HIS A 281 -30.39 -18.77 28.44
CA HIS A 281 -30.64 -20.12 28.91
C HIS A 281 -30.83 -20.20 30.43
N ARG A 282 -30.13 -19.36 31.21
CA ARG A 282 -30.29 -19.26 32.66
C ARG A 282 -31.63 -18.65 33.04
N LEU A 283 -32.09 -17.62 32.33
CA LEU A 283 -33.34 -16.92 32.62
C LEU A 283 -34.61 -17.72 32.27
N LYS A 284 -34.52 -18.71 31.37
CA LYS A 284 -35.63 -19.59 31.00
C LYS A 284 -35.78 -20.84 31.88
N LYS A 285 -34.81 -21.14 32.74
CA LYS A 285 -34.89 -22.24 33.72
C LYS A 285 -35.57 -21.76 35.00
#